data_AF-A0A8B7ZMW6-F1
#
_entry.id   AF-A0A8B7ZMW6-F1
#
_cell.length_a   1.000
_cell.length_b   1.000
_cell.length_c   1.000
_cell.angle_alpha   90.00
_cell.angle_beta   90.00
_cell.angle_gamma   90.00
#
_symmetry.space_group_name_H-M   'P 1'
#
loop_
_entity.id
_entity.type
_entity.pdbx_description
1 polymer ?
#
loop_
_entity_poly.entity_id
_entity_poly.type
_entity_poly.pdbx_seq_one_letter_code
_entity_poly.pdbx_strand_id
1 'polypeptide(L)'
;MEKQHTRAVFARQPARILLVDFSLPFNAGICHLVHKSLEELFAVVCSMPGIPRIPYFGLFALGTHAENLFPLQHIKGNFQRLYNALQELKSFTSDSFMTMESSVNLGQAMREATVQFRRQAQTLRQMTGFSAQLEVTLLTCHQGPSISKQINEILPEMDLTSLRRIQVVTVLAGPSGLIFMDPSTMSIDIDSSPTIKIEMTGSPTSSQSSDPLALGAVETVTLEQDEISFQEFFRSWLHDCGTDREHLHLQLPPTTVEDDWLTLKCDLQESLLSSSQFPFQAQFDIHASMVPSKPIANQMSGKINTITAPIITLHTIQMVKVSGLHVCDSTVFGMPLLVKPTSCWQLDWEELESNQQHFHALCHLLQEKSLALVTRLDDNTPSPSYQTPKPSGHFILLPSSGLSLLLKPIAVKELILPTDCSQQEEQPVSDFLQNVTARLNRLEVADLYNPLMNTSQLHKSLMGTLVRDKGTRPVQSTGRQLKRKTTDTNTPSRMYPTQRCSSYLYPSTHAMPHGNTWGSTKGTSRGVKPPSAQRYHQPLAMESTTCYPHTE
;
A
#
# COMPACT_ATOMS: atom_id res chain seq x y z
N MET A 1 22.70 -18.91 16.83
CA MET A 1 21.70 -17.94 16.34
C MET A 1 22.46 -16.87 15.58
N GLU A 2 22.42 -16.91 14.26
CA GLU A 2 22.76 -15.71 13.49
C GLU A 2 21.70 -14.64 13.77
N LYS A 3 22.07 -13.37 13.63
CA LYS A 3 21.08 -12.29 13.62
C LYS A 3 20.36 -12.36 12.27
N GLN A 4 19.06 -12.61 12.31
CA GLN A 4 18.21 -12.44 11.14
C GLN A 4 18.35 -10.99 10.65
N HIS A 5 18.85 -10.81 9.44
CA HIS A 5 19.05 -9.50 8.85
C HIS A 5 17.68 -8.91 8.47
N THR A 6 17.33 -7.76 9.05
CA THR A 6 16.07 -7.07 8.80
C THR A 6 16.31 -5.74 8.06
N ARG A 7 15.30 -5.34 7.29
CA ARG A 7 15.22 -4.08 6.52
C ARG A 7 14.05 -3.24 7.05
N ALA A 8 14.13 -1.91 6.98
CA ALA A 8 12.99 -1.03 7.26
C ALA A 8 12.33 -0.55 5.94
N VAL A 9 11.12 -1.07 5.65
CA VAL A 9 10.36 -0.73 4.43
C VAL A 9 9.83 0.71 4.50
N PHE A 10 9.88 1.45 3.39
CA PHE A 10 9.47 2.86 3.29
C PHE A 10 10.19 3.83 4.25
N ALA A 11 11.32 3.42 4.84
CA ALA A 11 12.06 4.22 5.83
C ALA A 11 12.75 5.47 5.27
N ARG A 12 12.95 5.55 3.94
CA ARG A 12 13.63 6.64 3.24
C ARG A 12 12.68 7.55 2.44
N GLN A 13 11.38 7.53 2.75
CA GLN A 13 10.41 8.37 2.04
C GLN A 13 10.65 9.87 2.27
N PRO A 14 10.69 10.69 1.21
CA PRO A 14 10.86 12.13 1.33
C PRO A 14 9.58 12.81 1.80
N ALA A 15 9.73 14.00 2.36
CA ALA A 15 8.66 14.98 2.38
C ALA A 15 8.55 15.62 0.99
N ARG A 16 7.35 15.65 0.42
CA ARG A 16 7.12 16.16 -0.95
C ARG A 16 6.52 17.57 -0.89
N ILE A 17 7.00 18.48 -1.72
CA ILE A 17 6.32 19.77 -1.96
C ILE A 17 6.05 19.90 -3.45
N LEU A 18 4.79 20.14 -3.82
CA LEU A 18 4.38 20.45 -5.18
C LEU A 18 4.16 21.96 -5.31
N LEU A 19 4.85 22.56 -6.27
CA LEU A 19 4.64 23.91 -6.75
C LEU A 19 3.92 23.81 -8.10
N VAL A 20 2.75 24.43 -8.25
CA VAL A 20 1.99 24.47 -9.51
C VAL A 20 2.08 25.87 -10.08
N ASP A 21 2.66 26.01 -11.27
CA ASP A 21 2.82 27.26 -12.00
C ASP A 21 1.61 27.54 -12.91
N PHE A 22 0.89 28.61 -12.57
CA PHE A 22 -0.32 29.08 -13.26
C PHE A 22 -0.04 30.18 -14.31
N SER A 23 1.22 30.46 -14.65
CA SER A 23 1.55 31.36 -15.75
C SER A 23 1.21 30.73 -17.12
N LEU A 24 0.93 31.57 -18.12
CA LEU A 24 0.57 31.08 -19.45
C LEU A 24 1.73 30.27 -20.08
N PRO A 25 1.47 29.17 -20.81
CA PRO A 25 0.18 28.72 -21.33
C PRO A 25 -0.62 27.73 -20.46
N PHE A 26 -0.45 27.76 -19.12
CA PHE A 26 -1.29 26.96 -18.21
C PHE A 26 -2.78 27.26 -18.41
N ASN A 27 -3.63 26.24 -18.25
CA ASN A 27 -5.07 26.33 -18.57
C ASN A 27 -5.94 25.43 -17.68
N ALA A 28 -7.25 25.66 -17.71
CA ALA A 28 -8.24 24.93 -16.89
C ALA A 28 -8.26 23.41 -17.13
N GLY A 29 -7.87 22.94 -18.33
CA GLY A 29 -7.72 21.51 -18.61
C GLY A 29 -6.56 20.88 -17.84
N ILE A 30 -5.39 21.53 -17.86
CA ILE A 30 -4.22 21.11 -17.06
C ILE A 30 -4.55 21.19 -15.56
N CYS A 31 -5.20 22.26 -15.11
CA CYS A 31 -5.68 22.39 -13.73
C CYS A 31 -6.58 21.21 -13.32
N HIS A 32 -7.51 20.80 -14.17
CA HIS A 32 -8.36 19.65 -13.91
C HIS A 32 -7.58 18.32 -13.83
N LEU A 33 -6.60 18.11 -14.71
CA LEU A 33 -5.73 16.92 -14.68
C LEU A 33 -4.89 16.85 -13.39
N VAL A 34 -4.30 17.98 -12.96
CA VAL A 34 -3.59 18.09 -11.68
C VAL A 34 -4.55 17.80 -10.51
N HIS A 35 -5.68 18.51 -10.45
CA HIS A 35 -6.68 18.39 -9.38
C HIS A 35 -7.16 16.94 -9.23
N LYS A 36 -7.65 16.33 -10.32
CA LYS A 36 -8.18 14.97 -10.34
C LYS A 36 -7.12 13.94 -9.92
N SER A 37 -5.92 14.02 -10.47
CA SER A 37 -4.87 13.02 -10.22
C SER A 37 -4.33 13.09 -8.79
N LEU A 38 -4.26 14.29 -8.19
CA LEU A 38 -3.92 14.45 -6.77
C LEU A 38 -5.05 13.97 -5.85
N GLU A 39 -6.31 14.22 -6.19
CA GLU A 39 -7.47 13.74 -5.41
C GLU A 39 -7.53 12.20 -5.39
N GLU A 40 -7.36 11.55 -6.54
CA GLU A 40 -7.27 10.09 -6.66
C GLU A 40 -6.05 9.51 -5.91
N LEU A 41 -4.86 10.10 -6.07
CA LEU A 41 -3.65 9.69 -5.35
C LEU A 41 -3.87 9.75 -3.83
N PHE A 42 -4.36 10.88 -3.32
CA PHE A 42 -4.45 11.06 -1.87
C PHE A 42 -5.59 10.29 -1.22
N ALA A 43 -6.66 9.95 -1.95
CA ALA A 43 -7.65 8.98 -1.50
C ALA A 43 -7.03 7.59 -1.23
N VAL A 44 -6.20 7.12 -2.17
CA VAL A 44 -5.45 5.86 -2.06
C VAL A 44 -4.43 5.92 -0.91
N VAL A 45 -3.60 6.97 -0.86
CA VAL A 45 -2.58 7.17 0.20
C VAL A 45 -3.19 7.25 1.61
N CYS A 46 -4.34 7.90 1.77
CA CYS A 46 -4.98 8.01 3.09
C CYS A 46 -5.61 6.70 3.57
N SER A 47 -6.05 5.85 2.63
CA SER A 47 -6.74 4.60 2.94
C SER A 47 -5.79 3.45 3.27
N MET A 48 -4.54 3.46 2.78
CA MET A 48 -3.57 2.40 3.05
C MET A 48 -3.19 2.30 4.55
N PRO A 49 -3.24 1.09 5.18
CA PRO A 49 -2.71 0.83 6.51
C PRO A 49 -1.16 0.82 6.52
N GLY A 50 -0.57 0.76 7.72
CA GLY A 50 0.88 0.74 7.88
C GLY A 50 1.57 2.10 7.69
N ILE A 51 2.86 2.05 7.34
CA ILE A 51 3.77 3.19 7.17
C ILE A 51 3.28 4.05 5.98
N PRO A 52 3.14 5.38 6.13
CA PRO A 52 2.64 6.22 5.04
C PRO A 52 3.68 6.35 3.93
N ARG A 53 3.34 5.88 2.72
CA ARG A 53 4.21 5.97 1.53
C ARG A 53 4.59 7.41 1.18
N ILE A 54 3.62 8.33 1.26
CA ILE A 54 3.89 9.77 1.28
C ILE A 54 3.66 10.25 2.72
N PRO A 55 4.71 10.49 3.51
CA PRO A 55 4.58 10.80 4.93
C PRO A 55 4.16 12.25 5.17
N TYR A 56 4.61 13.17 4.31
CA TYR A 56 4.37 14.61 4.37
C TYR A 56 4.19 15.18 2.96
N PHE A 57 3.25 16.12 2.81
CA PHE A 57 3.02 16.85 1.57
C PHE A 57 2.75 18.33 1.84
N GLY A 58 3.16 19.19 0.91
CA GLY A 58 2.81 20.62 0.84
C GLY A 58 2.45 21.01 -0.60
N LEU A 59 1.56 21.99 -0.76
CA LEU A 59 1.04 22.45 -2.05
C LEU A 59 1.07 23.98 -2.13
N PHE A 60 1.69 24.51 -3.19
CA PHE A 60 1.71 25.92 -3.51
C PHE A 60 1.17 26.19 -4.92
N ALA A 61 0.41 27.27 -5.08
CA ALA A 61 0.11 27.88 -6.36
C ALA A 61 1.11 29.02 -6.63
N LEU A 62 1.65 29.11 -7.84
CA LEU A 62 2.54 30.18 -8.27
C LEU A 62 1.87 31.00 -9.37
N GLY A 63 1.73 32.30 -9.13
CA GLY A 63 1.29 33.30 -10.12
C GLY A 63 2.13 34.57 -9.99
N THR A 64 1.49 35.73 -9.82
CA THR A 64 2.16 36.98 -9.39
C THR A 64 2.94 36.79 -8.08
N HIS A 65 2.41 35.96 -7.18
CA HIS A 65 2.96 35.60 -5.89
C HIS A 65 2.96 34.08 -5.71
N ALA A 66 3.70 33.58 -4.72
CA ALA A 66 3.62 32.18 -4.30
C ALA A 66 2.62 32.08 -3.14
N GLU A 67 1.56 31.29 -3.31
CA GLU A 67 0.49 31.11 -2.33
C GLU A 67 0.48 29.66 -1.82
N ASN A 68 0.35 29.50 -0.51
CA ASN A 68 0.53 28.23 0.20
C ASN A 68 -0.83 27.63 0.57
N LEU A 69 -1.40 26.82 -0.33
CA LEU A 69 -2.73 26.21 -0.18
C LEU A 69 -2.73 25.08 0.86
N PHE A 70 -1.63 24.34 0.94
CA PHE A 70 -1.46 23.29 1.94
C PHE A 70 -0.04 23.40 2.53
N PRO A 71 0.13 23.94 3.75
CA PRO A 71 1.44 23.97 4.38
C PRO A 71 1.94 22.54 4.56
N LEU A 72 3.26 22.34 4.41
CA LEU A 72 3.87 21.02 4.57
C LEU A 72 3.38 20.37 5.87
N GLN A 73 2.72 19.22 5.80
CA GLN A 73 2.26 18.49 7.00
C GLN A 73 1.95 17.02 6.71
N HIS A 74 1.70 16.24 7.76
CA HIS A 74 1.23 14.86 7.64
C HIS A 74 -0.10 14.79 6.89
N ILE A 75 -0.16 14.02 5.81
CA ILE A 75 -1.38 13.76 5.04
C ILE A 75 -2.38 12.92 5.85
N LYS A 76 -1.89 11.81 6.42
CA LYS A 76 -2.71 10.81 7.13
C LYS A 76 -3.31 11.43 8.40
N GLY A 77 -4.63 11.56 8.43
CA GLY A 77 -5.38 12.27 9.48
C GLY A 77 -5.76 13.73 9.14
N ASN A 78 -5.17 14.34 8.10
CA ASN A 78 -5.51 15.70 7.64
C ASN A 78 -6.21 15.73 6.27
N PHE A 79 -6.67 14.60 5.74
CA PHE A 79 -7.24 14.50 4.38
C PHE A 79 -8.32 15.55 4.08
N GLN A 80 -9.21 15.90 5.02
CA GLN A 80 -10.21 16.95 4.79
C GLN A 80 -9.59 18.33 4.50
N ARG A 81 -8.46 18.67 5.13
CA ARG A 81 -7.74 19.93 4.84
C ARG A 81 -7.09 19.88 3.47
N LEU A 82 -6.53 18.73 3.10
CA LEU A 82 -5.90 18.52 1.80
C LEU A 82 -6.93 18.56 0.67
N TYR A 83 -8.07 17.90 0.85
CA TYR A 83 -9.20 17.95 -0.09
C TYR A 83 -9.71 19.39 -0.27
N ASN A 84 -9.85 20.17 0.80
CA ASN A 84 -10.23 21.58 0.70
C ASN A 84 -9.20 22.38 -0.12
N ALA A 85 -7.90 22.22 0.15
CA ALA A 85 -6.83 22.87 -0.61
C ALA A 85 -6.77 22.43 -2.09
N LEU A 86 -7.21 21.20 -2.41
CA LEU A 86 -7.36 20.72 -3.78
C LEU A 86 -8.58 21.32 -4.49
N GLN A 87 -9.69 21.55 -3.80
CA GLN A 87 -10.82 22.33 -4.37
C GLN A 87 -10.45 23.81 -4.53
N GLU A 88 -9.61 24.36 -3.64
CA GLU A 88 -9.08 25.72 -3.74
C GLU A 88 -8.13 25.88 -4.94
N LEU A 89 -7.21 24.93 -5.16
CA LEU A 89 -6.34 24.84 -6.34
C LEU A 89 -7.13 24.92 -7.66
N LYS A 90 -8.32 24.31 -7.71
CA LYS A 90 -9.21 24.29 -8.87
C LYS A 90 -9.80 25.67 -9.22
N SER A 91 -9.99 26.55 -8.24
CA SER A 91 -10.48 27.93 -8.44
C SER A 91 -9.45 28.89 -9.03
N PHE A 92 -8.14 28.60 -8.95
CA PHE A 92 -7.09 29.48 -9.50
C PHE A 92 -7.15 29.68 -11.02
N THR A 93 -7.93 28.86 -11.75
CA THR A 93 -8.19 29.07 -13.18
C THR A 93 -9.51 29.77 -13.51
N SER A 94 -10.39 30.01 -12.53
CA SER A 94 -11.60 30.83 -12.73
C SER A 94 -11.38 32.30 -12.38
N ASP A 95 -10.54 32.57 -11.39
CA ASP A 95 -10.14 33.94 -11.04
C ASP A 95 -8.97 34.42 -11.92
N SER A 96 -8.83 35.73 -12.10
CA SER A 96 -7.97 36.35 -13.13
C SER A 96 -6.47 36.36 -12.82
N PHE A 97 -5.92 35.26 -12.30
CA PHE A 97 -4.50 35.09 -11.94
C PHE A 97 -3.57 34.81 -13.13
N MET A 98 -4.10 34.55 -14.32
CA MET A 98 -3.33 34.29 -15.55
C MET A 98 -2.49 35.53 -15.92
N THR A 99 -1.20 35.52 -15.56
CA THR A 99 -0.28 36.60 -15.91
C THR A 99 0.25 36.42 -17.34
N MET A 100 0.30 37.53 -18.09
CA MET A 100 0.81 37.53 -19.47
C MET A 100 2.33 37.36 -19.52
N GLU A 101 3.07 38.01 -18.61
CA GLU A 101 4.55 38.00 -18.62
C GLU A 101 5.14 38.38 -17.24
N SER A 102 4.63 37.78 -16.17
CA SER A 102 5.21 37.93 -14.82
C SER A 102 6.27 36.86 -14.59
N SER A 103 7.50 37.24 -14.26
CA SER A 103 8.51 36.29 -13.79
C SER A 103 8.00 35.59 -12.53
N VAL A 104 7.73 34.28 -12.64
CA VAL A 104 7.26 33.45 -11.53
C VAL A 104 8.23 33.61 -10.35
N ASN A 105 7.72 33.93 -9.15
CA ASN A 105 8.57 34.20 -7.98
C ASN A 105 9.07 32.88 -7.32
N LEU A 106 9.66 32.04 -8.17
CA LEU A 106 10.13 30.69 -7.85
C LEU A 106 11.18 30.70 -6.74
N GLY A 107 12.09 31.68 -6.75
CA GLY A 107 13.08 31.84 -5.67
C GLY A 107 12.44 32.03 -4.29
N GLN A 108 11.30 32.73 -4.21
CA GLN A 108 10.59 32.86 -2.94
C GLN A 108 9.86 31.57 -2.53
N ALA A 109 9.20 30.90 -3.48
CA ALA A 109 8.54 29.62 -3.24
C ALA A 109 9.54 28.54 -2.78
N MET A 110 10.69 28.43 -3.44
CA MET A 110 11.78 27.51 -3.11
C MET A 110 12.37 27.79 -1.73
N ARG A 111 12.63 29.07 -1.39
CA ARG A 111 13.09 29.44 -0.05
C ARG A 111 12.06 29.12 1.03
N GLU A 112 10.77 29.37 0.78
CA GLU A 112 9.72 29.02 1.74
C GLU A 112 9.58 27.50 1.91
N ALA A 113 9.59 26.72 0.83
CA ALA A 113 9.53 25.25 0.87
C ALA A 113 10.66 24.67 1.75
N THR A 114 11.90 25.11 1.55
CA THR A 114 13.06 24.70 2.38
C THR A 114 12.93 25.17 3.84
N VAL A 115 12.41 26.38 4.10
CA VAL A 115 12.19 26.88 5.47
C VAL A 115 11.05 26.12 6.19
N GLN A 116 9.96 25.79 5.50
CA GLN A 116 8.88 24.96 6.05
C GLN A 116 9.40 23.56 6.38
N PHE A 117 10.15 22.93 5.46
CA PHE A 117 10.79 21.65 5.75
C PHE A 117 11.72 21.74 6.96
N ARG A 118 12.65 22.71 7.02
CA ARG A 118 13.59 22.84 8.15
C ARG A 118 12.87 23.01 9.50
N ARG A 119 11.77 23.78 9.54
CA ARG A 119 10.93 23.95 10.74
C ARG A 119 10.30 22.64 11.23
N GLN A 120 10.00 21.69 10.34
CA GLN A 120 9.41 20.41 10.72
C GLN A 120 10.43 19.27 10.84
N ALA A 121 11.59 19.35 10.16
CA ALA A 121 12.62 18.31 10.05
C ALA A 121 12.95 17.61 11.39
N GLN A 122 13.06 18.39 12.46
CA GLN A 122 13.31 17.88 13.81
C GLN A 122 12.14 17.05 14.36
N THR A 123 10.90 17.49 14.15
CA THR A 123 9.68 16.78 14.50
C THR A 123 9.49 15.51 13.63
N LEU A 124 9.84 15.55 12.33
CA LEU A 124 9.80 14.35 11.46
C LEU A 124 10.65 13.24 12.07
N ARG A 125 11.90 13.56 12.44
CA ARG A 125 12.86 12.62 13.05
C ARG A 125 12.38 12.08 14.38
N GLN A 126 11.76 12.92 15.22
CA GLN A 126 11.24 12.50 16.52
C GLN A 126 10.01 11.58 16.43
N MET A 127 9.11 11.81 15.47
CA MET A 127 7.88 11.00 15.34
C MET A 127 8.07 9.72 14.51
N THR A 128 8.95 9.73 13.50
CA THR A 128 9.14 8.58 12.60
C THR A 128 10.35 7.71 12.95
N GLY A 129 11.33 8.25 13.69
CA GLY A 129 12.64 7.60 13.91
C GLY A 129 13.60 7.72 12.72
N PHE A 130 13.16 8.25 11.58
CA PHE A 130 13.94 8.37 10.35
C PHE A 130 14.17 9.84 9.97
N SER A 131 15.25 10.12 9.24
CA SER A 131 15.38 11.43 8.56
C SER A 131 14.77 11.33 7.17
N ALA A 132 13.59 11.92 7.00
CA ALA A 132 13.16 12.34 5.68
C ALA A 132 14.16 13.36 5.10
N GLN A 133 14.13 13.50 3.78
CA GLN A 133 14.70 14.60 3.01
C GLN A 133 13.56 15.35 2.30
N LEU A 134 13.80 16.55 1.77
CA LEU A 134 12.84 17.30 0.98
C LEU A 134 12.98 16.94 -0.51
N GLU A 135 11.86 16.68 -1.19
CA GLU A 135 11.77 16.60 -2.64
C GLU A 135 10.79 17.66 -3.14
N VAL A 136 11.23 18.52 -4.05
CA VAL A 136 10.39 19.62 -4.59
C VAL A 136 10.09 19.36 -6.05
N THR A 137 8.81 19.21 -6.38
CA THR A 137 8.32 19.10 -7.75
C THR A 137 7.72 20.46 -8.17
N LEU A 138 8.18 21.01 -9.28
CA LEU A 138 7.61 22.18 -9.93
C LEU A 138 6.92 21.75 -11.22
N LEU A 139 5.59 21.88 -11.30
CA LEU A 139 4.81 21.60 -12.48
C LEU A 139 4.51 22.90 -13.22
N THR A 140 4.91 22.99 -14.48
CA THR A 140 4.88 24.20 -15.31
C THR A 140 4.56 23.87 -16.77
N CYS A 141 4.12 24.86 -17.54
CA CYS A 141 3.98 24.75 -19.00
C CYS A 141 5.17 25.39 -19.75
N HIS A 142 6.16 25.92 -19.04
CA HIS A 142 7.37 26.51 -19.63
C HIS A 142 8.43 25.47 -19.97
N GLN A 143 9.33 25.86 -20.88
CA GLN A 143 10.47 25.05 -21.31
C GLN A 143 11.37 24.68 -20.12
N GLY A 144 11.39 23.39 -19.79
CA GLY A 144 12.10 22.84 -18.63
C GLY A 144 13.57 23.28 -18.48
N PRO A 145 14.38 23.37 -19.56
CA PRO A 145 15.75 23.89 -19.49
C PRO A 145 15.85 25.36 -19.03
N SER A 146 14.87 26.21 -19.38
CA SER A 146 14.82 27.62 -18.96
C SER A 146 14.54 27.74 -17.45
N ILE A 147 13.55 26.99 -16.98
CA ILE A 147 13.17 26.94 -15.56
C ILE A 147 14.28 26.27 -14.72
N SER A 148 14.91 25.21 -15.23
CA SER A 148 16.08 24.59 -14.59
C SER A 148 17.27 25.55 -14.49
N LYS A 149 17.49 26.41 -15.49
CA LYS A 149 18.51 27.47 -15.42
C LYS A 149 18.20 28.49 -14.31
N GLN A 150 16.95 28.95 -14.20
CA GLN A 150 16.53 29.85 -13.10
C GLN A 150 16.72 29.19 -11.72
N ILE A 151 16.36 27.91 -11.58
CA ILE A 151 16.59 27.17 -10.32
C ILE A 151 18.08 27.09 -9.99
N ASN A 152 18.94 26.76 -10.97
CA ASN A 152 20.38 26.69 -10.77
C ASN A 152 21.02 28.06 -10.41
N GLU A 153 20.42 29.18 -10.82
CA GLU A 153 20.83 30.53 -10.40
C GLU A 153 20.41 30.85 -8.95
N ILE A 154 19.34 30.23 -8.45
CA ILE A 154 18.81 30.41 -7.08
C ILE A 154 19.50 29.46 -6.07
N LEU A 155 19.87 28.25 -6.50
CA LEU A 155 20.44 27.20 -5.63
C LEU A 155 21.60 27.66 -4.73
N PRO A 156 22.56 28.50 -5.17
CA PRO A 156 23.66 28.98 -4.31
C PRO A 156 23.23 29.85 -3.13
N GLU A 157 22.04 30.47 -3.18
CA GLU A 157 21.47 31.24 -2.06
C GLU A 157 20.79 30.36 -0.99
N MET A 158 20.63 29.06 -1.25
CA MET A 158 19.79 28.16 -0.47
C MET A 158 20.60 27.13 0.34
N ASP A 159 20.07 26.79 1.52
CA ASP A 159 20.55 25.65 2.30
C ASP A 159 20.02 24.34 1.70
N LEU A 160 20.90 23.62 1.01
CA LEU A 160 20.58 22.35 0.35
C LEU A 160 20.79 21.12 1.24
N THR A 161 21.22 21.27 2.49
CA THR A 161 21.66 20.13 3.35
C THR A 161 20.62 19.06 3.61
N SER A 162 19.34 19.37 3.42
CA SER A 162 18.21 18.44 3.57
C SER A 162 17.42 18.19 2.28
N LEU A 163 17.84 18.79 1.16
CA LEU A 163 17.23 18.60 -0.15
C LEU A 163 17.73 17.29 -0.75
N ARG A 164 16.81 16.46 -1.26
CA ARG A 164 17.11 15.23 -2.00
C ARG A 164 17.28 15.52 -3.50
N ARG A 165 16.34 16.30 -4.05
CA ARG A 165 16.10 16.46 -5.48
C ARG A 165 15.12 17.61 -5.73
N ILE A 166 15.32 18.32 -6.83
CA ILE A 166 14.30 19.17 -7.45
C ILE A 166 13.90 18.51 -8.77
N GLN A 167 12.61 18.55 -9.10
CA GLN A 167 12.06 18.02 -10.34
C GLN A 167 11.25 19.10 -11.05
N VAL A 168 11.63 19.42 -12.30
CA VAL A 168 10.87 20.32 -13.17
C VAL A 168 10.02 19.46 -14.11
N VAL A 169 8.70 19.58 -14.02
CA VAL A 169 7.74 18.84 -14.82
C VAL A 169 7.14 19.79 -15.84
N THR A 170 7.60 19.70 -17.09
CA THR A 170 7.07 20.49 -18.21
C THR A 170 5.90 19.75 -18.84
N VAL A 171 4.70 20.33 -18.74
CA VAL A 171 3.50 19.83 -19.42
C VAL A 171 3.55 20.27 -20.89
N LEU A 172 3.58 19.29 -21.80
CA LEU A 172 3.52 19.51 -23.24
C LEU A 172 2.05 19.64 -23.68
N ALA A 173 1.70 20.79 -24.26
CA ALA A 173 0.39 20.97 -24.88
C ALA A 173 0.23 19.99 -26.05
N GLY A 174 -0.87 19.24 -26.07
CA GLY A 174 -1.14 18.27 -27.14
C GLY A 174 -1.34 18.93 -28.51
N PRO A 175 -1.19 18.19 -29.63
CA PRO A 175 -1.19 18.74 -31.00
C PRO A 175 -2.49 19.43 -31.44
N SER A 176 -3.57 19.33 -30.66
CA SER A 176 -4.82 20.08 -30.86
C SER A 176 -4.75 21.53 -30.35
N GLY A 177 -3.72 21.91 -29.60
CA GLY A 177 -3.45 23.29 -29.21
C GLY A 177 -2.75 24.04 -30.33
N LEU A 178 -3.48 24.89 -31.07
CA LEU A 178 -2.91 25.69 -32.15
C LEU A 178 -1.76 26.57 -31.64
N ILE A 179 -0.54 26.26 -32.08
CA ILE A 179 0.66 27.00 -31.71
C ILE A 179 0.61 28.38 -32.37
N PHE A 180 0.50 29.44 -31.55
CA PHE A 180 0.71 30.82 -32.01
C PHE A 180 2.22 31.10 -32.09
N MET A 181 2.87 30.57 -33.12
CA MET A 181 4.28 30.82 -33.44
C MET A 181 4.46 31.33 -34.87
N ASP A 182 5.56 32.05 -35.06
CA ASP A 182 5.88 32.83 -36.27
C ASP A 182 6.04 31.93 -37.53
N PRO A 183 5.51 32.31 -38.72
CA PRO A 183 5.54 31.45 -39.92
C PRO A 183 6.92 31.21 -40.56
N SER A 184 8.02 31.59 -39.90
CA SER A 184 9.36 31.71 -40.50
C SER A 184 10.22 30.45 -40.43
N THR A 185 9.82 29.41 -39.70
CA THR A 185 10.59 28.14 -39.56
C THR A 185 9.76 26.89 -39.84
N MET A 186 9.49 26.63 -41.13
CA MET A 186 9.11 25.29 -41.61
C MET A 186 10.25 24.66 -42.43
N SER A 187 10.85 23.61 -41.87
CA SER A 187 11.54 22.56 -42.63
C SER A 187 11.04 21.23 -42.07
N ILE A 188 10.20 20.55 -42.83
CA ILE A 188 9.49 19.33 -42.42
C ILE A 188 10.19 18.12 -43.04
N ASP A 189 10.71 17.22 -42.20
CA ASP A 189 10.99 15.84 -42.56
C ASP A 189 9.99 14.93 -41.84
N ILE A 190 9.31 14.05 -42.59
CA ILE A 190 8.30 13.12 -42.07
C ILE A 190 8.86 11.70 -42.16
N ASP A 191 9.24 11.13 -41.01
CA ASP A 191 9.05 9.71 -40.70
C ASP A 191 9.47 9.39 -39.26
N SER A 192 8.51 9.02 -38.39
CA SER A 192 8.68 8.13 -37.22
C SER A 192 7.37 7.96 -36.45
N SER A 193 7.10 6.75 -35.97
CA SER A 193 5.96 6.41 -35.11
C SER A 193 6.16 6.86 -33.66
N PRO A 194 5.09 7.17 -32.89
CA PRO A 194 5.21 7.58 -31.49
C PRO A 194 5.81 6.44 -30.65
N THR A 195 7.01 6.68 -30.12
CA THR A 195 7.71 5.79 -29.19
C THR A 195 8.06 6.60 -27.95
N ILE A 196 7.66 6.12 -26.77
CA ILE A 196 7.91 6.81 -25.51
C ILE A 196 9.43 6.88 -25.27
N LYS A 197 9.97 8.10 -25.28
CA LYS A 197 11.38 8.39 -25.02
C LYS A 197 11.53 9.04 -23.64
N ILE A 198 11.91 8.23 -22.64
CA ILE A 198 12.40 8.75 -21.36
C ILE A 198 13.91 8.95 -21.51
N GLU A 199 14.33 10.14 -21.94
CA GLU A 199 15.76 10.48 -22.07
C GLU A 199 16.36 10.83 -20.68
N MET A 200 16.54 9.81 -19.83
CA MET A 200 17.29 9.95 -18.57
C MET A 200 18.79 10.11 -18.85
N THR A 201 19.26 11.35 -18.83
CA THR A 201 20.67 11.69 -19.10
C THR A 201 21.58 11.46 -17.89
N GLY A 202 22.26 10.30 -17.88
CA GLY A 202 23.57 10.15 -17.25
C GLY A 202 23.62 9.43 -15.90
N SER A 203 24.14 8.20 -15.91
CA SER A 203 24.75 7.59 -14.72
C SER A 203 26.16 8.15 -14.49
N PRO A 204 26.61 8.37 -13.24
CA PRO A 204 27.89 9.01 -12.95
C PRO A 204 29.08 8.07 -13.21
N THR A 205 29.99 8.46 -14.10
CA THR A 205 31.27 7.78 -14.30
C THR A 205 32.19 7.89 -13.08
N SER A 206 32.99 6.85 -12.84
CA SER A 206 33.83 6.70 -11.64
C SER A 206 35.08 7.59 -11.62
N SER A 207 34.91 8.85 -11.21
CA SER A 207 36.03 9.74 -10.78
C SER A 207 35.79 10.28 -9.37
N GLN A 208 36.74 10.06 -8.46
CA GLN A 208 36.61 10.48 -7.06
C GLN A 208 36.84 12.00 -6.90
N SER A 209 35.75 12.77 -6.82
CA SER A 209 35.75 14.15 -6.33
C SER A 209 34.63 14.30 -5.28
N SER A 210 35.02 14.59 -4.03
CA SER A 210 34.10 14.58 -2.89
C SER A 210 33.33 15.90 -2.73
N ASP A 211 32.29 16.10 -3.54
CA ASP A 211 31.32 17.18 -3.33
C ASP A 211 29.90 16.75 -3.81
N PRO A 212 28.91 16.55 -2.91
CA PRO A 212 27.71 15.77 -3.23
C PRO A 212 26.56 16.55 -3.92
N LEU A 213 26.80 17.77 -4.40
CA LEU A 213 25.75 18.67 -4.91
C LEU A 213 26.02 19.27 -6.31
N ALA A 214 27.18 19.01 -6.92
CA ALA A 214 27.65 19.78 -8.08
C ALA A 214 27.09 19.36 -9.46
N LEU A 215 26.56 18.14 -9.61
CA LEU A 215 25.89 17.68 -10.83
C LEU A 215 24.62 16.88 -10.49
N GLY A 216 23.50 17.16 -11.16
CA GLY A 216 22.28 16.34 -11.12
C GLY A 216 21.20 16.72 -10.10
N ALA A 217 21.31 17.86 -9.39
CA ALA A 217 20.33 18.25 -8.36
C ALA A 217 18.92 18.62 -8.88
N VAL A 218 18.81 18.96 -10.17
CA VAL A 218 17.57 19.33 -10.86
C VAL A 218 17.34 18.36 -12.02
N GLU A 219 16.27 17.57 -11.97
CA GLU A 219 15.86 16.67 -13.06
C GLU A 219 14.67 17.27 -13.81
N THR A 220 14.71 17.27 -15.14
CA THR A 220 13.57 17.69 -15.98
C THR A 220 12.81 16.45 -16.48
N VAL A 221 11.48 16.48 -16.37
CA VAL A 221 10.57 15.46 -16.89
C VAL A 221 9.54 16.14 -17.79
N THR A 222 9.30 15.60 -18.98
CA THR A 222 8.20 16.02 -19.86
C THR A 222 6.96 15.18 -19.60
N LEU A 223 5.79 15.81 -19.62
CA LEU A 223 4.50 15.18 -19.34
C LEU A 223 3.50 15.52 -20.43
N GLU A 224 2.83 14.53 -21.02
CA GLU A 224 1.76 14.78 -22.00
C GLU A 224 0.47 15.28 -21.31
N GLN A 225 -0.33 16.07 -22.02
CA GLN A 225 -1.58 16.65 -21.50
C GLN A 225 -2.74 15.64 -21.52
N ASP A 226 -2.59 14.51 -20.81
CA ASP A 226 -3.60 13.45 -20.70
C ASP A 226 -3.74 12.89 -19.28
N GLU A 227 -4.78 12.08 -19.05
CA GLU A 227 -5.10 11.53 -17.73
C GLU A 227 -4.19 10.38 -17.28
N ILE A 228 -3.60 9.62 -18.21
CA ILE A 228 -2.72 8.49 -17.91
C ILE A 228 -1.36 9.03 -17.48
N SER A 229 -0.73 9.92 -18.26
CA SER A 229 0.58 10.50 -17.93
C SER A 229 0.59 11.14 -16.54
N PHE A 230 -0.40 11.99 -16.22
CA PHE A 230 -0.50 12.64 -14.91
C PHE A 230 -0.67 11.62 -13.76
N GLN A 231 -1.45 10.56 -13.95
CA GLN A 231 -1.62 9.53 -12.92
C GLN A 231 -0.39 8.65 -12.76
N GLU A 232 0.30 8.30 -13.83
CA GLU A 232 1.55 7.54 -13.75
C GLU A 232 2.63 8.36 -13.04
N PHE A 233 2.80 9.63 -13.44
CA PHE A 233 3.69 10.56 -12.76
C PHE A 233 3.42 10.62 -11.25
N PHE A 234 2.17 10.87 -10.84
CA PHE A 234 1.83 10.99 -9.42
C PHE A 234 1.85 9.66 -8.65
N ARG A 235 1.64 8.51 -9.31
CA ARG A 235 1.77 7.18 -8.67
C ARG A 235 3.20 6.72 -8.50
N SER A 236 4.17 7.25 -9.26
CA SER A 236 5.60 6.99 -9.01
C SER A 236 6.01 7.32 -7.56
N TRP A 237 5.31 8.28 -6.93
CA TRP A 237 5.49 8.67 -5.53
C TRP A 237 5.09 7.60 -4.50
N LEU A 238 4.53 6.46 -4.94
CA LEU A 238 4.17 5.31 -4.10
C LEU A 238 5.26 4.23 -4.04
N HIS A 239 6.33 4.36 -4.83
CA HIS A 239 7.49 3.45 -4.78
C HIS A 239 8.37 3.69 -3.55
N ASP A 240 9.08 2.66 -3.11
CA ASP A 240 10.00 2.78 -1.97
C ASP A 240 11.25 3.58 -2.37
N CYS A 241 11.37 4.81 -1.86
CA CYS A 241 12.37 5.78 -2.28
C CYS A 241 13.83 5.45 -1.90
N GLY A 242 14.10 4.28 -1.30
CA GLY A 242 15.46 3.75 -1.26
C GLY A 242 15.67 2.61 -0.28
N THR A 243 16.60 1.73 -0.61
CA THR A 243 17.06 0.65 0.26
C THR A 243 18.13 1.12 1.24
N ASP A 244 17.94 0.78 2.52
CA ASP A 244 18.99 0.75 3.55
C ASP A 244 19.78 -0.56 3.50
N ARG A 245 19.16 -1.63 2.99
CA ARG A 245 19.71 -2.97 2.76
C ARG A 245 19.03 -3.63 1.58
N GLU A 246 19.72 -4.59 0.98
CA GLU A 246 19.22 -5.40 -0.14
C GLU A 246 17.98 -6.23 0.25
N HIS A 247 17.02 -6.40 -0.67
CA HIS A 247 15.78 -7.15 -0.39
C HIS A 247 15.96 -8.67 -0.39
N LEU A 248 16.70 -9.23 -1.36
CA LEU A 248 16.92 -10.67 -1.48
C LEU A 248 18.33 -11.03 -1.94
N HIS A 249 18.69 -12.28 -1.66
CA HIS A 249 19.93 -12.93 -2.10
C HIS A 249 19.57 -14.12 -3.01
N LEU A 250 19.96 -14.08 -4.27
CA LEU A 250 19.84 -15.21 -5.20
C LEU A 250 21.20 -15.91 -5.30
N GLN A 251 21.25 -17.20 -4.93
CA GLN A 251 22.49 -17.95 -4.83
C GLN A 251 22.64 -18.92 -6.00
N LEU A 252 23.67 -18.71 -6.82
CA LEU A 252 24.06 -19.61 -7.91
C LEU A 252 25.15 -20.58 -7.44
N PRO A 253 25.14 -21.84 -7.93
CA PRO A 253 26.04 -22.89 -7.45
C PRO A 253 27.53 -22.54 -7.65
N PRO A 254 28.44 -23.17 -6.90
CA PRO A 254 29.89 -23.00 -7.08
C PRO A 254 30.36 -23.53 -8.44
N THR A 255 31.45 -22.97 -8.97
CA THR A 255 32.07 -23.41 -10.24
C THR A 255 32.88 -24.69 -10.05
N THR A 256 33.67 -24.80 -8.99
CA THR A 256 34.42 -26.00 -8.57
C THR A 256 33.80 -26.63 -7.31
N VAL A 257 34.61 -27.26 -6.45
CA VAL A 257 34.24 -27.74 -5.10
C VAL A 257 34.83 -26.83 -4.00
N GLU A 258 35.80 -25.98 -4.36
CA GLU A 258 36.48 -25.05 -3.44
C GLU A 258 35.94 -23.61 -3.57
N ASP A 259 35.18 -23.31 -4.63
CA ASP A 259 34.47 -22.04 -4.80
C ASP A 259 33.26 -21.89 -3.87
N ASP A 260 32.97 -20.64 -3.49
CA ASP A 260 31.72 -20.26 -2.84
C ASP A 260 30.54 -20.12 -3.81
N TRP A 261 29.32 -20.14 -3.23
CA TRP A 261 28.08 -19.79 -3.91
C TRP A 261 28.07 -18.32 -4.34
N LEU A 262 27.86 -18.05 -5.63
CA LEU A 262 27.73 -16.69 -6.14
C LEU A 262 26.40 -16.11 -5.67
N THR A 263 26.47 -15.23 -4.69
CA THR A 263 25.31 -14.58 -4.09
C THR A 263 25.06 -13.24 -4.77
N LEU A 264 24.11 -13.23 -5.71
CA LEU A 264 23.59 -12.00 -6.32
C LEU A 264 22.67 -11.31 -5.31
N LYS A 265 22.83 -10.00 -5.16
CA LYS A 265 22.01 -9.16 -4.28
C LYS A 265 21.04 -8.37 -5.12
N CYS A 266 19.75 -8.53 -4.86
CA CYS A 266 18.70 -7.92 -5.68
C CYS A 266 17.70 -7.16 -4.81
N ASP A 267 17.17 -6.07 -5.36
CA ASP A 267 16.07 -5.32 -4.77
C ASP A 267 14.72 -5.69 -5.43
N LEU A 268 13.62 -5.44 -4.72
CA LEU A 268 12.26 -5.71 -5.15
C LEU A 268 11.47 -4.40 -5.26
N GLN A 269 10.78 -4.21 -6.38
CA GLN A 269 9.85 -3.11 -6.63
C GLN A 269 8.42 -3.66 -6.70
N GLU A 270 7.45 -2.93 -6.17
CA GLU A 270 6.03 -3.30 -6.26
C GLU A 270 5.45 -2.82 -7.60
N SER A 271 4.86 -3.72 -8.39
CA SER A 271 4.11 -3.37 -9.61
C SER A 271 2.61 -3.11 -9.33
N LEU A 272 2.10 -3.59 -8.20
CA LEU A 272 0.70 -3.48 -7.79
C LEU A 272 0.57 -3.08 -6.33
N LEU A 273 -0.49 -2.33 -6.03
CA LEU A 273 -1.02 -2.16 -4.68
C LEU A 273 -1.84 -3.39 -4.28
N SER A 274 -1.46 -4.06 -3.20
CA SER A 274 -2.17 -5.23 -2.69
C SER A 274 -3.60 -4.89 -2.27
N SER A 275 -4.60 -5.53 -2.88
CA SER A 275 -6.03 -5.26 -2.65
C SER A 275 -6.47 -5.41 -1.18
N SER A 276 -5.78 -6.25 -0.41
CA SER A 276 -5.94 -6.41 1.05
C SER A 276 -5.55 -5.19 1.89
N GLN A 277 -4.94 -4.16 1.29
CA GLN A 277 -4.66 -2.88 1.93
C GLN A 277 -5.88 -1.94 1.93
N PHE A 278 -7.00 -2.33 1.30
CA PHE A 278 -8.19 -1.47 1.16
C PHE A 278 -9.44 -2.08 1.82
N PRO A 279 -10.38 -1.24 2.31
CA PRO A 279 -11.60 -1.72 3.01
C PRO A 279 -12.57 -2.53 2.13
N PHE A 280 -12.30 -2.61 0.82
CA PHE A 280 -13.14 -3.29 -0.18
C PHE A 280 -12.54 -4.61 -0.70
N GLN A 281 -11.55 -5.21 -0.02
CA GLN A 281 -10.84 -6.43 -0.47
C GLN A 281 -11.78 -7.53 -1.03
N ALA A 282 -12.92 -7.77 -0.38
CA ALA A 282 -13.88 -8.82 -0.77
C ALA A 282 -14.54 -8.61 -2.15
N GLN A 283 -14.34 -7.46 -2.80
CA GLN A 283 -14.77 -7.21 -4.17
C GLN A 283 -13.64 -7.42 -5.19
N PHE A 284 -12.38 -7.52 -4.75
CA PHE A 284 -11.20 -7.69 -5.60
C PHE A 284 -10.61 -9.12 -5.60
N ASP A 285 -11.03 -9.99 -4.69
CA ASP A 285 -10.60 -11.38 -4.63
C ASP A 285 -11.79 -12.30 -4.31
N ILE A 286 -11.81 -13.51 -4.89
CA ILE A 286 -12.87 -14.50 -4.70
C ILE A 286 -12.29 -15.68 -3.95
N HIS A 287 -12.90 -16.02 -2.81
CA HIS A 287 -12.48 -17.15 -1.99
C HIS A 287 -13.60 -18.20 -1.94
N ALA A 288 -13.25 -19.46 -2.20
CA ALA A 288 -14.18 -20.60 -2.08
C ALA A 288 -14.74 -20.78 -0.64
N SER A 289 -14.13 -20.12 0.35
CA SER A 289 -14.68 -19.93 1.70
C SER A 289 -14.71 -18.45 2.04
N MET A 290 -15.67 -17.70 1.48
CA MET A 290 -15.99 -16.32 1.87
C MET A 290 -16.63 -16.28 3.28
N VAL A 291 -15.84 -16.60 4.31
CA VAL A 291 -16.17 -16.26 5.69
C VAL A 291 -15.88 -14.77 5.87
N PRO A 292 -16.86 -13.93 6.27
CA PRO A 292 -16.60 -12.52 6.56
C PRO A 292 -15.69 -12.41 7.79
N SER A 293 -14.40 -12.17 7.55
CA SER A 293 -13.33 -12.21 8.53
C SER A 293 -13.37 -11.03 9.49
N LYS A 294 -14.25 -11.09 10.48
CA LYS A 294 -14.15 -10.26 11.69
C LYS A 294 -12.79 -10.52 12.35
N PRO A 295 -12.08 -9.50 12.86
CA PRO A 295 -10.79 -9.67 13.50
C PRO A 295 -10.89 -10.63 14.69
N ILE A 296 -9.84 -11.44 14.91
CA ILE A 296 -9.83 -12.53 15.90
C ILE A 296 -9.73 -11.94 17.31
N ALA A 297 -10.88 -11.58 17.85
CA ALA A 297 -11.08 -11.21 19.25
C ALA A 297 -12.11 -12.15 19.89
N ASN A 298 -11.63 -13.10 20.70
CA ASN A 298 -12.35 -13.91 21.69
C ASN A 298 -13.79 -14.34 21.34
N GLN A 299 -13.94 -15.41 20.55
CA GLN A 299 -15.21 -16.15 20.44
C GLN A 299 -15.13 -17.55 21.05
N MET A 300 -15.04 -17.60 22.38
CA MET A 300 -15.48 -18.78 23.14
C MET A 300 -17.02 -18.76 23.24
N SER A 301 -17.69 -19.23 22.19
CA SER A 301 -19.15 -19.45 22.19
C SER A 301 -19.49 -20.67 21.35
N GLY A 302 -19.94 -21.75 22.01
CA GLY A 302 -20.17 -23.06 21.40
C GLY A 302 -21.45 -23.16 20.59
N LYS A 303 -21.58 -22.38 19.50
CA LYS A 303 -22.61 -22.55 18.48
C LYS A 303 -21.97 -22.79 17.13
N ILE A 304 -22.31 -23.92 16.50
CA ILE A 304 -21.96 -24.21 15.11
C ILE A 304 -22.85 -23.32 14.24
N ASN A 305 -22.36 -22.13 13.91
CA ASN A 305 -22.99 -21.32 12.88
C ASN A 305 -22.77 -22.01 11.53
N THR A 306 -23.85 -22.32 10.82
CA THR A 306 -23.76 -22.82 9.43
C THR A 306 -23.10 -21.77 8.55
N ILE A 307 -21.93 -22.10 8.01
CA ILE A 307 -21.18 -21.20 7.13
C ILE A 307 -21.86 -21.20 5.76
N THR A 308 -22.63 -20.14 5.48
CA THR A 308 -23.20 -19.89 4.16
C THR A 308 -22.25 -19.02 3.35
N ALA A 309 -22.02 -19.39 2.09
CA ALA A 309 -21.29 -18.59 1.11
C ALA A 309 -22.29 -17.94 0.12
N PRO A 310 -22.02 -16.72 -0.38
CA PRO A 310 -22.87 -16.07 -1.37
C PRO A 310 -22.72 -16.71 -2.75
N ILE A 311 -23.78 -16.67 -3.56
CA ILE A 311 -23.67 -16.91 -5.01
C ILE A 311 -23.09 -15.64 -5.64
N ILE A 312 -22.02 -15.80 -6.43
CA ILE A 312 -21.31 -14.70 -7.07
C ILE A 312 -21.71 -14.63 -8.54
N THR A 313 -22.05 -13.43 -9.03
CA THR A 313 -22.41 -13.18 -10.42
C THR A 313 -21.31 -12.38 -11.10
N LEU A 314 -20.85 -12.84 -12.27
CA LEU A 314 -19.82 -12.19 -13.09
C LEU A 314 -20.40 -11.86 -14.46
N HIS A 315 -20.51 -10.57 -14.81
CA HIS A 315 -20.91 -10.15 -16.16
C HIS A 315 -19.71 -10.19 -17.10
N THR A 316 -19.85 -10.82 -18.26
CA THR A 316 -18.82 -10.75 -19.31
C THR A 316 -18.87 -9.38 -19.96
N ILE A 317 -17.76 -8.62 -19.87
CA ILE A 317 -17.68 -7.26 -20.44
C ILE A 317 -16.95 -7.24 -21.80
N GLN A 318 -16.03 -8.18 -22.04
CA GLN A 318 -15.22 -8.21 -23.27
C GLN A 318 -14.62 -9.60 -23.53
N MET A 319 -14.45 -9.95 -24.80
CA MET A 319 -13.56 -11.06 -25.21
C MET A 319 -12.19 -10.52 -25.64
N VAL A 320 -11.12 -11.15 -25.18
CA VAL A 320 -9.73 -10.76 -25.49
C VAL A 320 -8.97 -11.96 -26.04
N LYS A 321 -8.09 -11.77 -27.02
CA LYS A 321 -7.22 -12.86 -27.52
C LYS A 321 -6.21 -13.24 -26.43
N VAL A 322 -5.95 -14.53 -26.22
CA VAL A 322 -4.91 -15.01 -25.29
C VAL A 322 -3.51 -14.50 -25.69
N SER A 323 -3.24 -14.29 -26.99
CA SER A 323 -2.01 -13.62 -27.47
C SER A 323 -2.07 -12.09 -27.45
N GLY A 324 -3.27 -11.49 -27.37
CA GLY A 324 -3.42 -10.06 -27.03
C GLY A 324 -3.33 -9.83 -25.52
N LEU A 325 -3.46 -10.89 -24.73
CA LEU A 325 -3.35 -10.91 -23.29
C LEU A 325 -1.88 -10.96 -22.84
N HIS A 326 -1.04 -10.07 -23.40
CA HIS A 326 0.19 -9.61 -22.75
C HIS A 326 -0.13 -8.64 -21.60
N VAL A 327 -1.22 -8.91 -20.88
CA VAL A 327 -1.48 -8.47 -19.51
C VAL A 327 -0.39 -9.14 -18.69
N CYS A 328 0.71 -8.42 -18.48
CA CYS A 328 1.91 -8.95 -17.84
C CYS A 328 1.53 -9.67 -16.54
N ASP A 329 2.13 -10.84 -16.25
CA ASP A 329 1.75 -11.65 -15.07
C ASP A 329 1.82 -10.84 -13.76
N SER A 330 2.63 -9.79 -13.72
CA SER A 330 2.70 -8.79 -12.64
C SER A 330 1.40 -8.03 -12.35
N THR A 331 0.41 -8.08 -13.25
CA THR A 331 -0.92 -7.43 -13.14
C THR A 331 -2.04 -8.41 -12.78
N VAL A 332 -1.73 -9.70 -12.66
CA VAL A 332 -2.67 -10.75 -12.28
C VAL A 332 -2.34 -11.21 -10.86
N PHE A 333 -3.32 -11.26 -9.96
CA PHE A 333 -3.07 -11.48 -8.53
C PHE A 333 -4.04 -12.51 -7.92
N GLY A 334 -4.08 -12.57 -6.58
CA GLY A 334 -5.08 -13.33 -5.81
C GLY A 334 -4.92 -14.84 -5.92
N MET A 335 -5.99 -15.57 -5.57
CA MET A 335 -6.02 -17.03 -5.65
C MET A 335 -6.64 -17.50 -6.98
N PRO A 336 -5.94 -18.29 -7.81
CA PRO A 336 -6.54 -18.87 -9.01
C PRO A 336 -7.59 -19.92 -8.65
N LEU A 337 -8.77 -19.85 -9.28
CA LEU A 337 -9.87 -20.79 -9.08
C LEU A 337 -10.24 -21.52 -10.36
N LEU A 338 -10.62 -22.79 -10.25
CA LEU A 338 -11.01 -23.63 -11.40
C LEU A 338 -12.53 -23.74 -11.50
N VAL A 339 -13.12 -23.05 -12.47
CA VAL A 339 -14.55 -23.08 -12.77
C VAL A 339 -14.88 -24.32 -13.61
N LYS A 340 -15.98 -24.97 -13.23
CA LYS A 340 -16.53 -26.20 -13.82
C LYS A 340 -18.05 -26.10 -13.87
N PRO A 341 -18.75 -26.89 -14.71
CA PRO A 341 -20.20 -26.96 -14.63
C PRO A 341 -20.62 -27.48 -13.25
N THR A 342 -21.75 -26.98 -12.74
CA THR A 342 -22.25 -27.34 -11.41
C THR A 342 -22.77 -28.78 -11.37
N SER A 343 -22.79 -29.37 -10.17
CA SER A 343 -23.45 -30.64 -9.88
C SER A 343 -24.39 -30.46 -8.67
N CYS A 344 -25.05 -29.30 -8.60
CA CYS A 344 -25.96 -28.96 -7.51
C CYS A 344 -27.24 -29.79 -7.60
N TRP A 345 -27.49 -30.62 -6.59
CA TRP A 345 -28.68 -31.48 -6.48
C TRP A 345 -30.02 -30.73 -6.40
N GLN A 346 -29.99 -29.40 -6.26
CA GLN A 346 -31.19 -28.55 -6.20
C GLN A 346 -31.70 -28.12 -7.59
N LEU A 347 -30.88 -28.30 -8.63
CA LEU A 347 -31.28 -28.13 -10.03
C LEU A 347 -31.79 -29.48 -10.55
N ASP A 348 -32.69 -29.46 -11.53
CA ASP A 348 -33.16 -30.69 -12.17
C ASP A 348 -32.12 -31.24 -13.18
N TRP A 349 -32.35 -32.46 -13.64
CA TRP A 349 -31.41 -33.15 -14.53
C TRP A 349 -31.32 -32.54 -15.93
N GLU A 350 -32.39 -31.92 -16.45
CA GLU A 350 -32.39 -31.27 -17.76
C GLU A 350 -31.65 -29.94 -17.70
N GLU A 351 -31.83 -29.15 -16.62
CA GLU A 351 -31.00 -27.96 -16.38
C GLU A 351 -29.52 -28.32 -16.19
N LEU A 352 -29.21 -29.36 -15.40
CA LEU A 352 -27.82 -29.80 -15.16
C LEU A 352 -27.12 -30.25 -16.45
N GLU A 353 -27.76 -31.11 -17.26
CA GLU A 353 -27.20 -31.57 -18.53
C GLU A 353 -27.07 -30.40 -19.52
N SER A 354 -28.12 -29.58 -19.67
CA SER A 354 -28.11 -28.40 -20.54
C SER A 354 -26.98 -27.44 -20.16
N ASN A 355 -26.86 -27.07 -18.89
CA ASN A 355 -25.77 -26.21 -18.39
C ASN A 355 -24.39 -26.84 -18.63
N GLN A 356 -24.24 -28.15 -18.46
CA GLN A 356 -22.99 -28.84 -18.75
C GLN A 356 -22.62 -28.75 -20.25
N GLN A 357 -23.56 -28.98 -21.16
CA GLN A 357 -23.30 -28.87 -22.60
C GLN A 357 -22.96 -27.43 -23.03
N HIS A 358 -23.69 -26.43 -22.51
CA HIS A 358 -23.40 -25.01 -22.78
C HIS A 358 -22.00 -24.59 -22.25
N PHE A 359 -21.63 -25.04 -21.05
CA PHE A 359 -20.30 -24.77 -20.48
C PHE A 359 -19.18 -25.43 -21.28
N HIS A 360 -19.37 -26.68 -21.73
CA HIS A 360 -18.41 -27.39 -22.58
C HIS A 360 -18.24 -26.72 -23.96
N ALA A 361 -19.35 -26.30 -24.59
CA ALA A 361 -19.33 -25.56 -25.84
C ALA A 361 -18.59 -24.21 -25.70
N LEU A 362 -18.82 -23.49 -24.60
CA LEU A 362 -18.07 -22.27 -24.28
C LEU A 362 -16.57 -22.55 -24.14
N CYS A 363 -16.17 -23.59 -23.41
CA CYS A 363 -14.78 -23.99 -23.27
C CYS A 363 -14.13 -24.29 -24.63
N HIS A 364 -14.81 -25.06 -25.49
CA HIS A 364 -14.31 -25.40 -26.83
C HIS A 364 -14.10 -24.14 -27.68
N LEU A 365 -15.11 -23.26 -27.77
CA LEU A 365 -15.05 -22.05 -28.60
C LEU A 365 -13.97 -21.06 -28.14
N LEU A 366 -13.69 -20.99 -26.84
CA LEU A 366 -12.60 -20.18 -26.29
C LEU A 366 -11.22 -20.79 -26.59
N GLN A 367 -11.07 -22.11 -26.51
CA GLN A 367 -9.83 -22.82 -26.88
C GLN A 367 -9.52 -22.67 -28.37
N GLU A 368 -10.47 -23.06 -29.22
CA GLU A 368 -10.38 -23.07 -30.68
C GLU A 368 -9.98 -21.69 -31.24
N LYS A 369 -10.54 -20.61 -30.68
CA LYS A 369 -10.28 -19.23 -31.13
C LYS A 369 -9.16 -18.53 -30.36
N SER A 370 -8.54 -19.22 -29.38
CA SER A 370 -7.55 -18.66 -28.45
C SER A 370 -8.03 -17.35 -27.82
N LEU A 371 -9.22 -17.39 -27.21
CA LEU A 371 -9.89 -16.27 -26.55
C LEU A 371 -10.02 -16.50 -25.04
N ALA A 372 -10.09 -15.41 -24.30
CA ALA A 372 -10.42 -15.34 -22.88
C ALA A 372 -11.57 -14.34 -22.66
N LEU A 373 -12.33 -14.52 -21.58
CA LEU A 373 -13.40 -13.58 -21.20
C LEU A 373 -12.90 -12.67 -20.08
N VAL A 374 -12.96 -11.36 -20.28
CA VAL A 374 -12.86 -10.38 -19.19
C VAL A 374 -14.25 -10.16 -18.63
N THR A 375 -14.35 -10.27 -17.31
CA THR A 375 -15.61 -10.23 -16.56
C THR A 375 -15.52 -9.22 -15.42
N ARG A 376 -16.68 -8.79 -14.94
CA ARG A 376 -16.86 -7.80 -13.86
C ARG A 376 -17.78 -8.38 -12.78
N LEU A 377 -17.42 -8.17 -11.52
CA LEU A 377 -18.24 -8.55 -10.37
C LEU A 377 -19.53 -7.71 -10.30
N ASP A 378 -20.67 -8.38 -10.30
CA ASP A 378 -21.97 -7.73 -10.16
C ASP A 378 -22.31 -7.44 -8.70
N ASP A 379 -22.53 -6.17 -8.38
CA ASP A 379 -22.77 -5.70 -7.00
C ASP A 379 -24.28 -5.75 -6.69
N ASN A 380 -24.85 -6.96 -6.76
CA ASN A 380 -26.29 -7.30 -6.68
C ASN A 380 -27.03 -6.88 -5.38
N THR A 381 -26.43 -6.02 -4.54
CA THR A 381 -27.10 -5.36 -3.43
C THR A 381 -27.71 -4.04 -3.91
N PRO A 382 -29.05 -3.93 -4.09
CA PRO A 382 -29.68 -2.65 -4.40
C PRO A 382 -29.49 -1.70 -3.21
N SER A 383 -28.54 -0.79 -3.35
CA SER A 383 -28.22 0.18 -2.30
C SER A 383 -29.32 1.23 -2.17
N PRO A 384 -29.71 1.64 -0.95
CA PRO A 384 -30.47 2.87 -0.78
C PRO A 384 -29.65 4.06 -1.32
N SER A 385 -30.35 5.10 -1.79
CA SER A 385 -29.82 6.22 -2.61
C SER A 385 -28.80 7.16 -1.95
N TYR A 386 -28.12 6.73 -0.89
CA TYR A 386 -27.21 7.53 -0.06
C TYR A 386 -25.91 6.82 0.31
N GLN A 387 -25.64 5.59 -0.18
CA GLN A 387 -24.32 4.97 -0.01
C GLN A 387 -23.40 5.32 -1.19
N THR A 388 -22.13 5.54 -0.90
CA THR A 388 -21.06 5.67 -1.90
C THR A 388 -21.01 4.43 -2.81
N PRO A 389 -20.77 4.58 -4.13
CA PRO A 389 -20.58 3.43 -5.01
C PRO A 389 -19.39 2.61 -4.51
N LYS A 390 -19.56 1.28 -4.45
CA LYS A 390 -18.48 0.35 -4.12
C LYS A 390 -17.64 0.06 -5.38
N PRO A 391 -16.33 -0.21 -5.27
CA PRO A 391 -15.55 -0.64 -6.42
C PRO A 391 -16.00 -2.04 -6.90
N SER A 392 -15.84 -2.31 -8.19
CA SER A 392 -16.19 -3.61 -8.79
C SER A 392 -14.93 -4.30 -9.31
N GLY A 393 -14.62 -5.48 -8.75
CA GLY A 393 -13.49 -6.29 -9.19
C GLY A 393 -13.67 -6.81 -10.62
N HIS A 394 -12.55 -6.89 -11.32
CA HIS A 394 -12.49 -7.44 -12.66
C HIS A 394 -11.71 -8.76 -12.62
N PHE A 395 -12.18 -9.74 -13.38
CA PHE A 395 -11.67 -11.11 -13.37
C PHE A 395 -11.58 -11.65 -14.79
N ILE A 396 -10.56 -12.45 -15.06
CA ILE A 396 -10.41 -13.13 -16.35
C ILE A 396 -10.72 -14.63 -16.23
N LEU A 397 -11.47 -15.14 -17.22
CA LEU A 397 -11.69 -16.56 -17.45
C LEU A 397 -10.82 -17.01 -18.62
N LEU A 398 -9.79 -17.80 -18.32
CA LEU A 398 -8.88 -18.41 -19.29
C LEU A 398 -9.35 -19.85 -19.58
N PRO A 399 -9.43 -20.30 -20.84
CA PRO A 399 -9.72 -21.71 -21.13
C PRO A 399 -8.57 -22.62 -20.66
N SER A 400 -8.91 -23.74 -20.01
CA SER A 400 -7.96 -24.73 -19.51
C SER A 400 -8.17 -26.11 -20.17
N SER A 401 -7.10 -26.89 -20.32
CA SER A 401 -7.14 -28.26 -20.83
C SER A 401 -8.06 -29.13 -19.98
N GLY A 402 -9.02 -29.82 -20.62
CA GLY A 402 -10.02 -30.64 -19.92
C GLY A 402 -11.27 -29.86 -19.51
N LEU A 403 -11.88 -29.12 -20.45
CA LEU A 403 -13.22 -28.52 -20.37
C LEU A 403 -13.50 -27.78 -19.04
N SER A 404 -12.61 -26.87 -18.68
CA SER A 404 -12.74 -26.02 -17.50
C SER A 404 -12.16 -24.63 -17.75
N LEU A 405 -12.59 -23.64 -16.98
CA LEU A 405 -12.10 -22.26 -17.09
C LEU A 405 -11.32 -21.89 -15.82
N LEU A 406 -10.15 -21.28 -16.00
CA LEU A 406 -9.31 -20.77 -14.93
C LEU A 406 -9.66 -19.30 -14.67
N LEU A 407 -10.27 -19.04 -13.51
CA LEU A 407 -10.64 -17.72 -13.01
C LEU A 407 -9.47 -17.11 -12.23
N LYS A 408 -9.08 -15.88 -12.57
CA LYS A 408 -8.11 -15.07 -11.81
C LYS A 408 -8.60 -13.62 -11.69
N PRO A 409 -8.44 -12.91 -10.54
CA PRO A 409 -8.63 -11.47 -10.49
C PRO A 409 -7.51 -10.75 -11.26
N ILE A 410 -7.85 -9.63 -11.89
CA ILE A 410 -6.92 -8.79 -12.65
C ILE A 410 -6.89 -7.37 -12.09
N ALA A 411 -5.72 -6.74 -12.13
CA ALA A 411 -5.54 -5.38 -11.67
C ALA A 411 -6.32 -4.39 -12.54
N VAL A 412 -7.02 -3.48 -11.89
CA VAL A 412 -7.64 -2.30 -12.51
C VAL A 412 -6.71 -1.09 -12.38
N LYS A 413 -6.98 -0.04 -13.16
CA LYS A 413 -6.17 1.19 -13.28
C LYS A 413 -5.72 1.73 -11.91
N GLU A 414 -6.56 1.68 -10.90
CA GLU A 414 -6.38 2.21 -9.56
C GLU A 414 -5.36 1.43 -8.70
N LEU A 415 -5.08 0.16 -9.04
CA LEU A 415 -4.17 -0.72 -8.31
C LEU A 415 -2.78 -0.83 -8.96
N ILE A 416 -2.61 -0.36 -10.20
CA ILE A 416 -1.36 -0.48 -10.97
C ILE A 416 -0.39 0.65 -10.59
N LEU A 417 0.88 0.28 -10.35
CA LEU A 417 1.99 1.20 -10.18
C LEU A 417 2.81 1.31 -11.48
N PRO A 418 3.33 2.49 -11.84
CA PRO A 418 4.25 2.64 -12.97
C PRO A 418 5.47 1.74 -12.78
N THR A 419 6.01 1.18 -13.86
CA THR A 419 7.20 0.32 -13.79
C THR A 419 8.16 0.70 -14.91
N ASP A 420 9.40 1.06 -14.55
CA ASP A 420 10.41 1.64 -15.43
C ASP A 420 11.09 0.58 -16.33
N CYS A 421 10.28 -0.13 -17.13
CA CYS A 421 10.69 -1.26 -17.97
C CYS A 421 11.41 -0.85 -19.27
N SER A 422 11.82 0.43 -19.37
CA SER A 422 12.41 1.05 -20.57
C SER A 422 13.90 1.39 -20.43
N GLN A 423 14.60 0.78 -19.47
CA GLN A 423 16.07 0.83 -19.42
C GLN A 423 16.65 0.18 -20.69
N GLN A 424 17.61 0.85 -21.33
CA GLN A 424 18.26 0.31 -22.53
C GLN A 424 18.97 -1.02 -22.23
N GLU A 425 18.97 -1.93 -23.20
CA GLU A 425 19.70 -3.21 -23.13
C GLU A 425 21.23 -3.01 -23.22
N GLU A 426 21.83 -2.43 -22.18
CA GLU A 426 23.28 -2.41 -22.01
C GLU A 426 23.79 -3.83 -21.78
N GLN A 427 24.52 -4.39 -22.75
CA GLN A 427 24.95 -5.78 -22.68
C GLN A 427 25.94 -6.02 -21.53
N PRO A 428 25.76 -7.07 -20.71
CA PRO A 428 26.64 -7.35 -19.59
C PRO A 428 28.04 -7.70 -20.07
N VAL A 429 29.06 -7.18 -19.36
CA VAL A 429 30.47 -7.43 -19.68
C VAL A 429 30.77 -8.93 -19.69
N SER A 430 31.49 -9.38 -20.73
CA SER A 430 31.63 -10.80 -21.09
C SER A 430 32.08 -11.69 -19.93
N ASP A 431 33.00 -11.23 -19.09
CA ASP A 431 33.57 -12.03 -17.99
C ASP A 431 32.51 -12.41 -16.94
N PHE A 432 31.58 -11.49 -16.63
CA PHE A 432 30.45 -11.77 -15.72
C PHE A 432 29.43 -12.69 -16.37
N LEU A 433 29.14 -12.50 -17.67
CA LEU A 433 28.26 -13.37 -18.44
C LEU A 433 28.80 -14.81 -18.46
N GLN A 434 30.08 -15.01 -18.77
CA GLN A 434 30.75 -16.31 -18.78
C GLN A 434 30.72 -16.99 -17.40
N ASN A 435 30.95 -16.26 -16.31
CA ASN A 435 30.88 -16.78 -14.94
C ASN A 435 29.46 -17.25 -14.57
N VAL A 436 28.45 -16.44 -14.89
CA VAL A 436 27.04 -16.81 -14.66
C VAL A 436 26.64 -18.02 -15.52
N THR A 437 26.99 -18.05 -16.80
CA THR A 437 26.75 -19.20 -17.69
C THR A 437 27.43 -20.47 -17.17
N ALA A 438 28.69 -20.40 -16.73
CA ALA A 438 29.41 -21.55 -16.17
C ALA A 438 28.74 -22.14 -14.92
N ARG A 439 28.07 -21.30 -14.11
CA ARG A 439 27.30 -21.74 -12.93
C ARG A 439 25.92 -22.27 -13.30
N LEU A 440 25.21 -21.63 -14.24
CA LEU A 440 23.91 -22.10 -14.73
C LEU A 440 24.02 -23.45 -15.47
N ASN A 441 25.09 -23.69 -16.23
CA ASN A 441 25.36 -24.96 -16.90
C ASN A 441 25.58 -26.15 -15.95
N ARG A 442 25.68 -25.91 -14.62
CA ARG A 442 25.71 -26.97 -13.59
C ARG A 442 24.32 -27.33 -13.04
N LEU A 443 23.26 -26.66 -13.49
CA LEU A 443 21.87 -26.96 -13.11
C LEU A 443 21.22 -27.87 -14.16
N GLU A 444 20.40 -28.81 -13.69
CA GLU A 444 19.59 -29.66 -14.58
C GLU A 444 18.39 -28.87 -15.11
N VAL A 445 18.24 -28.81 -16.44
CA VAL A 445 17.08 -28.19 -17.09
C VAL A 445 16.01 -29.27 -17.28
N ALA A 446 14.92 -29.17 -16.51
CA ALA A 446 13.79 -30.10 -16.60
C ALA A 446 12.69 -29.55 -17.53
N ASP A 447 12.23 -30.34 -18.49
CA ASP A 447 11.18 -29.97 -19.44
C ASP A 447 9.83 -29.64 -18.77
N LEU A 448 9.56 -30.24 -17.61
CA LEU A 448 8.31 -30.09 -16.85
C LEU A 448 8.57 -30.00 -15.35
N TYR A 449 8.20 -28.87 -14.75
CA TYR A 449 8.17 -28.71 -13.30
C TYR A 449 6.96 -29.44 -12.69
N ASN A 450 7.20 -30.46 -11.86
CA ASN A 450 6.15 -31.17 -11.10
C ASN A 450 6.12 -30.69 -9.63
N PRO A 451 5.10 -29.91 -9.20
CA PRO A 451 5.02 -29.40 -7.83
C PRO A 451 5.00 -30.49 -6.75
N LEU A 452 4.51 -31.70 -7.06
CA LEU A 452 4.35 -32.80 -6.09
C LEU A 452 5.70 -33.39 -5.64
N MET A 453 6.78 -33.16 -6.39
CA MET A 453 8.12 -33.64 -6.05
C MET A 453 8.80 -32.78 -4.97
N ASN A 454 8.34 -31.53 -4.77
CA ASN A 454 9.00 -30.55 -3.90
C ASN A 454 8.30 -30.43 -2.54
N THR A 455 9.08 -30.53 -1.45
CA THR A 455 8.52 -30.53 -0.08
C THR A 455 8.97 -29.31 0.73
N SER A 456 8.03 -28.39 0.97
CA SER A 456 8.22 -27.17 1.80
C SER A 456 8.38 -27.42 3.30
N GLN A 457 8.45 -28.70 3.73
CA GLN A 457 8.43 -29.16 5.12
C GLN A 457 7.20 -28.72 5.95
N LEU A 458 6.18 -28.07 5.35
CA LEU A 458 5.00 -27.51 6.02
C LEU A 458 4.37 -28.46 7.04
N HIS A 459 4.14 -29.73 6.68
CA HIS A 459 3.55 -30.74 7.58
C HIS A 459 4.40 -30.96 8.84
N LYS A 460 5.74 -30.95 8.74
CA LYS A 460 6.64 -31.10 9.90
C LYS A 460 6.58 -29.86 10.79
N SER A 461 6.51 -28.67 10.22
CA SER A 461 6.39 -27.40 10.96
C SER A 461 5.06 -27.28 11.70
N LEU A 462 3.94 -27.65 11.06
CA LEU A 462 2.62 -27.70 11.68
C LEU A 462 2.57 -28.73 12.82
N MET A 463 3.05 -29.96 12.58
CA MET A 463 3.17 -30.98 13.62
C MET A 463 4.06 -30.53 14.78
N GLY A 464 5.18 -29.86 14.50
CA GLY A 464 6.08 -29.31 15.53
C GLY A 464 5.41 -28.24 16.41
N THR A 465 4.46 -27.49 15.85
CA THR A 465 3.66 -26.52 16.61
C THR A 465 2.58 -27.22 17.44
N LEU A 466 1.80 -28.11 16.81
CA LEU A 466 0.68 -28.82 17.45
C LEU A 466 1.12 -29.79 18.56
N VAL A 467 2.30 -30.41 18.44
CA VAL A 467 2.85 -31.33 19.44
C VAL A 467 3.52 -30.60 20.60
N ARG A 468 3.99 -29.36 20.41
CA ARG A 468 4.65 -28.56 21.47
C ARG A 468 3.70 -28.05 22.56
N ASP A 469 2.39 -28.00 22.32
CA ASP A 469 1.42 -27.43 23.26
C ASP A 469 1.03 -28.36 24.43
N LYS A 470 1.88 -29.34 24.76
CA LYS A 470 1.69 -30.24 25.92
C LYS A 470 2.95 -30.39 26.77
N GLY A 471 3.25 -29.33 27.51
CA GLY A 471 3.93 -29.43 28.80
C GLY A 471 5.45 -29.29 28.77
N THR A 472 5.95 -28.06 28.66
CA THR A 472 7.30 -27.74 29.14
C THR A 472 7.34 -26.33 29.72
N ARG A 473 6.95 -26.18 31.01
CA ARG A 473 7.35 -24.99 31.78
C ARG A 473 8.87 -24.99 31.89
N PRO A 474 9.59 -23.90 31.57
CA PRO A 474 11.03 -23.85 31.77
C PRO A 474 11.34 -23.90 33.27
N VAL A 475 11.94 -25.00 33.72
CA VAL A 475 12.46 -25.11 35.09
C VAL A 475 13.61 -24.11 35.22
N GLN A 476 13.45 -23.12 36.11
CA GLN A 476 14.53 -22.20 36.43
C GLN A 476 15.65 -22.96 37.14
N SER A 477 16.70 -23.32 36.39
CA SER A 477 17.90 -23.97 36.93
C SER A 477 18.67 -22.96 37.79
N THR A 478 18.43 -22.98 39.09
CA THR A 478 19.19 -22.18 40.06
C THR A 478 20.66 -22.62 40.05
N GLY A 479 21.54 -21.75 39.55
CA GLY A 479 22.96 -22.02 39.32
C GLY A 479 23.76 -22.22 40.61
N ARG A 480 23.66 -23.41 41.20
CA ARG A 480 24.33 -23.79 42.44
C ARG A 480 25.83 -24.03 42.19
N GLN A 481 26.63 -22.97 42.17
CA GLN A 481 28.08 -23.08 41.97
C GLN A 481 28.74 -23.98 43.03
N LEU A 482 29.28 -25.12 42.60
CA LEU A 482 30.14 -25.95 43.43
C LEU A 482 31.58 -25.43 43.37
N LYS A 483 32.13 -25.02 44.52
CA LYS A 483 33.54 -24.64 44.64
C LYS A 483 34.44 -25.84 44.36
N ARG A 484 35.34 -25.75 43.38
CA ARG A 484 36.47 -26.67 43.25
C ARG A 484 37.71 -26.01 43.86
N LYS A 485 38.23 -26.56 44.96
CA LYS A 485 39.50 -26.12 45.56
C LYS A 485 40.66 -26.48 44.63
N THR A 486 41.63 -25.58 44.54
CA THR A 486 43.05 -25.92 44.38
C THR A 486 43.85 -25.06 45.37
N THR A 487 44.96 -25.63 45.84
CA THR A 487 45.99 -24.96 46.64
C THR A 487 47.10 -24.48 45.66
N ASP A 488 48.14 -23.72 46.02
CA ASP A 488 48.71 -23.41 47.35
C ASP A 488 49.60 -22.13 47.33
N THR A 489 50.21 -21.80 48.48
CA THR A 489 51.37 -20.91 48.73
C THR A 489 51.24 -19.38 48.79
N ASN A 490 51.97 -18.85 49.78
CA ASN A 490 52.59 -17.53 49.96
C ASN A 490 51.79 -16.32 50.49
N THR A 491 52.47 -15.61 51.41
CA THR A 491 52.03 -14.65 52.44
C THR A 491 52.82 -13.33 52.31
N PRO A 492 52.66 -12.29 53.18
CA PRO A 492 51.56 -11.90 54.11
C PRO A 492 51.16 -10.39 54.00
N SER A 493 50.30 -9.94 54.94
CA SER A 493 50.03 -8.53 55.35
C SER A 493 49.00 -7.75 54.51
N ARG A 494 48.19 -6.82 55.06
CA ARG A 494 48.33 -6.02 56.30
C ARG A 494 46.98 -5.59 56.94
N MET A 495 46.81 -5.90 58.24
CA MET A 495 46.00 -5.23 59.30
C MET A 495 44.46 -4.99 59.17
N TYR A 496 43.82 -4.86 60.35
CA TYR A 496 42.37 -4.76 60.64
C TYR A 496 41.97 -3.31 61.09
N PRO A 497 40.92 -3.03 61.92
CA PRO A 497 39.52 -2.79 61.50
C PRO A 497 38.78 -1.60 62.19
N THR A 498 37.52 -1.34 61.82
CA THR A 498 36.44 -0.80 62.70
C THR A 498 35.08 -1.17 62.10
N GLN A 499 34.22 -1.96 62.75
CA GLN A 499 33.16 -1.57 63.72
C GLN A 499 32.19 -0.48 63.19
N ARG A 500 30.88 -0.74 62.94
CA ARG A 500 29.74 -1.22 63.77
C ARG A 500 29.15 -0.19 64.76
N CYS A 501 28.00 0.36 64.40
CA CYS A 501 26.73 0.49 65.16
C CYS A 501 25.67 1.06 64.18
N SER A 502 24.40 0.62 64.05
CA SER A 502 23.36 0.16 65.01
C SER A 502 22.96 1.30 65.96
N SER A 503 21.75 1.86 65.93
CA SER A 503 20.42 1.24 66.14
C SER A 503 19.27 2.06 65.48
N TYR A 504 18.20 1.48 64.93
CA TYR A 504 16.85 1.20 65.53
C TYR A 504 16.10 2.45 66.09
N LEU A 505 14.77 2.64 65.99
CA LEU A 505 13.62 1.70 65.93
C LEU A 505 12.36 2.19 65.12
N TYR A 506 11.42 1.27 64.88
CA TYR A 506 9.99 1.40 64.44
C TYR A 506 9.02 1.37 65.67
N PRO A 507 7.66 1.17 65.64
CA PRO A 507 6.59 1.20 64.61
C PRO A 507 5.47 2.27 64.96
N SER A 508 4.11 2.15 65.04
CA SER A 508 3.09 1.09 64.80
C SER A 508 1.59 1.55 64.73
N THR A 509 0.85 1.12 63.70
CA THR A 509 -0.52 0.48 63.65
C THR A 509 -1.79 0.89 64.47
N HIS A 510 -2.98 0.58 63.90
CA HIS A 510 -4.36 0.41 64.46
C HIS A 510 -5.25 1.67 64.69
N ALA A 511 -6.62 1.67 64.62
CA ALA A 511 -7.66 0.75 64.08
C ALA A 511 -9.07 1.44 63.95
N MET A 512 -10.10 0.74 63.43
CA MET A 512 -11.57 1.05 63.38
C MET A 512 -12.32 0.44 64.61
N PRO A 513 -13.68 0.49 64.85
CA PRO A 513 -14.88 0.92 64.04
C PRO A 513 -16.05 1.68 64.80
N HIS A 514 -17.26 1.78 64.18
CA HIS A 514 -18.62 2.23 64.68
C HIS A 514 -18.87 3.76 64.87
N GLY A 515 -20.10 4.34 64.82
CA GLY A 515 -21.43 3.89 64.32
C GLY A 515 -22.68 4.69 64.81
N ASN A 516 -23.54 5.23 63.90
CA ASN A 516 -24.90 5.85 64.08
C ASN A 516 -25.00 7.19 64.90
N THR A 517 -26.07 8.02 64.97
CA THR A 517 -27.53 7.95 64.60
C THR A 517 -28.24 9.34 64.48
N TRP A 518 -29.27 9.51 63.60
CA TRP A 518 -30.44 10.48 63.60
C TRP A 518 -30.19 12.04 63.61
N GLY A 519 -31.12 12.96 63.23
CA GLY A 519 -32.49 12.89 62.64
C GLY A 519 -33.23 14.28 62.52
N SER A 520 -34.48 14.31 61.97
CA SER A 520 -35.41 15.48 61.73
C SER A 520 -35.07 16.43 60.55
N THR A 521 -35.92 16.84 59.57
CA THR A 521 -37.37 17.19 59.38
C THR A 521 -37.77 18.59 59.91
N LYS A 522 -38.67 19.42 59.32
CA LYS A 522 -39.89 19.29 58.43
C LYS A 522 -40.01 20.56 57.51
N GLY A 523 -40.95 20.80 56.56
CA GLY A 523 -42.05 20.02 55.94
C GLY A 523 -43.14 20.89 55.20
N THR A 524 -44.27 20.26 54.80
CA THR A 524 -45.58 20.83 54.30
C THR A 524 -45.65 21.56 52.94
N SER A 525 -46.72 21.51 52.10
CA SER A 525 -47.96 20.68 51.90
C SER A 525 -48.60 21.10 50.52
N ARG A 526 -49.67 20.58 49.87
CA ARG A 526 -50.87 19.70 50.08
C ARG A 526 -51.18 18.98 48.71
N GLY A 527 -52.17 18.08 48.50
CA GLY A 527 -53.07 17.35 49.41
C GLY A 527 -54.52 16.99 48.96
N VAL A 528 -54.85 16.67 47.68
CA VAL A 528 -56.20 16.20 47.24
C VAL A 528 -56.13 14.98 46.28
N LYS A 529 -57.12 14.07 46.28
CA LYS A 529 -57.08 12.73 45.61
C LYS A 529 -58.51 12.15 45.29
N PRO A 530 -58.71 10.81 45.08
CA PRO A 530 -59.25 10.09 43.89
C PRO A 530 -60.80 9.80 43.98
N PRO A 531 -61.46 8.83 43.26
CA PRO A 531 -61.01 7.81 42.28
C PRO A 531 -61.92 7.51 41.04
N SER A 532 -61.41 6.67 40.11
CA SER A 532 -62.19 5.86 39.15
C SER A 532 -61.36 4.69 38.56
N ALA A 533 -61.99 3.54 38.22
CA ALA A 533 -61.39 2.40 37.47
C ALA A 533 -62.42 1.27 37.15
N GLN A 534 -62.32 0.57 36.02
CA GLN A 534 -62.99 -0.73 35.73
C GLN A 534 -62.35 -1.51 34.54
N ARG A 535 -62.12 -2.83 34.74
CA ARG A 535 -62.12 -4.03 33.81
C ARG A 535 -61.47 -3.94 32.39
N TYR A 536 -61.08 -5.01 31.66
CA TYR A 536 -61.41 -6.45 31.68
C TYR A 536 -60.20 -7.38 31.37
N HIS A 537 -60.11 -8.48 32.14
CA HIS A 537 -59.69 -9.87 31.84
C HIS A 537 -58.54 -10.31 30.90
N GLN A 538 -57.77 -11.26 31.46
CA GLN A 538 -56.90 -12.32 30.90
C GLN A 538 -57.77 -13.58 30.51
N PRO A 539 -57.28 -14.75 30.00
CA PRO A 539 -56.08 -15.48 30.46
C PRO A 539 -55.29 -16.34 29.44
N LEU A 540 -54.35 -17.15 29.95
CA LEU A 540 -53.69 -18.30 29.31
C LEU A 540 -54.28 -19.64 29.83
N ALA A 541 -53.86 -20.73 29.16
CA ALA A 541 -54.26 -22.15 29.28
C ALA A 541 -54.51 -22.78 30.67
N MET A 542 -55.26 -23.90 30.67
CA MET A 542 -55.21 -24.94 31.72
C MET A 542 -55.62 -26.34 31.16
N GLU A 543 -55.58 -27.40 31.98
CA GLU A 543 -55.33 -28.79 31.55
C GLU A 543 -56.48 -29.80 31.80
N SER A 544 -56.51 -30.86 30.96
CA SER A 544 -56.80 -32.29 31.29
C SER A 544 -58.18 -32.81 31.78
N THR A 545 -58.57 -33.97 31.20
CA THR A 545 -59.43 -35.05 31.74
C THR A 545 -60.95 -34.79 31.97
N THR A 546 -61.90 -35.75 31.84
CA THR A 546 -61.81 -37.25 31.78
C THR A 546 -63.01 -37.91 31.03
N CYS A 547 -62.86 -39.19 30.66
CA CYS A 547 -63.89 -40.26 30.48
C CYS A 547 -64.83 -40.33 29.24
N TYR A 548 -64.52 -41.33 28.39
CA TYR A 548 -65.37 -42.40 27.78
C TYR A 548 -66.82 -42.62 28.29
N PRO A 549 -67.77 -43.21 27.49
CA PRO A 549 -67.58 -44.55 26.87
C PRO A 549 -68.25 -44.94 25.52
N HIS A 550 -67.71 -46.04 24.96
CA HIS A 550 -68.32 -47.14 24.16
C HIS A 550 -69.07 -46.93 22.82
N THR A 551 -68.73 -47.85 21.89
CA THR A 551 -69.51 -48.44 20.77
C THR A 551 -69.96 -47.54 19.60
N GLU A 552 -70.00 -48.01 18.35
CA GLU A 552 -69.64 -49.33 17.80
C GLU A 552 -68.36 -49.29 16.95
#